data_AF-A0AA86PTM5-F1
#
_entry.id   AF-A0AA86PTM5-F1
#
_cell.length_a   1.000
_cell.length_b   1.000
_cell.length_c   1.000
_cell.angle_alpha   90.00
_cell.angle_beta   90.00
_cell.angle_gamma   90.00
#
_symmetry.space_group_name_H-M   'P 1'
#
loop_
_entity.id
_entity.type
_entity.pdbx_description
1 polymer ?
#
loop_
_entity_poly.entity_id
_entity_poly.type
_entity_poly.pdbx_seq_one_letter_code
_entity_poly.pdbx_strand_id
1 'polypeptide(L)'
;MPKSINDVQSFLTVIADYLQTVTSWTSDQLIQDHILLNQNVCDHQMPWRQLSSKLGIKHQQLYRWYFDTFQRNLCGHIEPTDMQVMRHYIQIALQNDSPLNSEFQDLLKRLLSKQYQRNVFTVAFNNTKRVLRKQMLTRSQKIDKLADVLLLKKFGDLQSNK
;
A
#
# COMPACT_ATOMS: atom_id res chain seq x y z
N MET A 1 -11.72 7.28 -8.87
CA MET A 1 -10.49 8.09 -8.82
C MET A 1 -10.69 9.29 -9.72
N PRO A 2 -10.09 10.45 -9.41
CA PRO A 2 -10.18 11.62 -10.27
C PRO A 2 -9.80 11.23 -11.70
N LYS A 3 -10.65 11.60 -12.64
CA LYS A 3 -10.53 11.28 -14.06
C LYS A 3 -9.77 12.38 -14.80
N SER A 4 -9.61 13.56 -14.20
CA SER A 4 -8.96 14.72 -14.80
C SER A 4 -8.05 15.48 -13.81
N ILE A 5 -7.13 16.30 -14.33
CA ILE A 5 -6.33 17.25 -13.54
C ILE A 5 -7.24 18.27 -12.83
N ASN A 6 -8.35 18.67 -13.48
CA ASN A 6 -9.34 19.56 -12.89
C ASN A 6 -9.99 18.96 -11.64
N ASP A 7 -10.14 17.63 -11.58
CA ASP A 7 -10.67 16.94 -10.40
C ASP A 7 -9.68 17.03 -9.23
N VAL A 8 -8.37 16.93 -9.49
CA VAL A 8 -7.32 17.03 -8.45
C VAL A 8 -7.32 18.41 -7.81
N GLN A 9 -7.32 19.47 -8.63
CA GLN A 9 -7.34 20.84 -8.15
C GLN A 9 -8.63 21.13 -7.36
N SER A 10 -9.78 20.66 -7.86
CA SER A 10 -11.06 20.81 -7.17
C SER A 10 -11.06 20.13 -5.80
N PHE A 11 -10.46 18.95 -5.69
CA PHE A 11 -10.40 18.22 -4.42
C PHE A 11 -9.51 18.94 -3.40
N LEU A 12 -8.35 19.45 -3.83
CA LEU A 12 -7.46 20.24 -2.97
C LEU A 12 -8.11 21.54 -2.52
N THR A 13 -8.79 22.24 -3.43
CA THR A 13 -9.49 23.50 -3.12
C THR A 13 -10.54 23.29 -2.04
N VAL A 14 -11.41 22.28 -2.17
CA VAL A 14 -12.44 22.02 -1.16
C VAL A 14 -11.86 21.65 0.22
N ILE A 15 -10.71 20.99 0.25
CA ILE A 15 -10.01 20.65 1.49
C ILE A 15 -9.37 21.91 2.11
N ALA A 16 -8.67 22.70 1.28
CA ALA A 16 -8.00 23.93 1.70
C ALA A 16 -8.99 24.99 2.20
N ASP A 17 -10.13 25.15 1.51
CA ASP A 17 -11.20 26.06 1.91
C ASP A 17 -11.76 25.70 3.29
N TYR A 18 -11.92 24.41 3.58
CA TYR A 18 -12.34 23.97 4.92
C TYR A 18 -11.26 24.26 5.96
N LEU A 19 -10.00 23.95 5.65
CA LEU A 19 -8.90 24.21 6.57
C LEU A 19 -8.76 25.70 6.87
N GLN A 20 -9.02 26.58 5.91
CA GLN A 20 -9.05 28.02 6.15
C GLN A 20 -10.12 28.44 7.17
N THR A 21 -11.23 27.70 7.32
CA THR A 21 -12.25 28.03 8.33
C THR A 21 -11.88 27.56 9.73
N VAL A 22 -10.90 26.66 9.87
CA VAL A 22 -10.52 26.06 11.17
C VAL A 22 -9.06 26.33 11.55
N THR A 23 -8.29 26.98 10.68
CA THR A 23 -6.88 27.34 10.87
C THR A 23 -6.63 28.79 10.47
N SER A 24 -5.45 29.32 10.78
CA SER A 24 -5.05 30.68 10.38
C SER A 24 -4.49 30.78 8.96
N TRP A 25 -4.43 29.67 8.22
CA TRP A 25 -3.85 29.61 6.87
C TRP A 25 -4.89 29.92 5.81
N THR A 26 -4.48 30.59 4.73
CA THR A 26 -5.36 30.81 3.58
C THR A 26 -5.43 29.58 2.68
N SER A 27 -6.54 29.41 1.95
CA SER A 27 -6.70 28.33 0.97
C SER A 27 -5.55 28.32 -0.05
N ASP A 28 -5.15 29.49 -0.56
CA ASP A 28 -4.04 29.62 -1.50
C ASP A 28 -2.70 29.14 -0.93
N GLN A 29 -2.40 29.47 0.33
CA GLN A 29 -1.17 29.02 1.00
C GLN A 29 -1.14 27.49 1.14
N LEU A 30 -2.27 26.88 1.49
CA LEU A 30 -2.39 25.44 1.65
C LEU A 30 -2.30 24.70 0.30
N ILE A 31 -2.87 25.27 -0.76
CA ILE A 31 -2.78 24.69 -2.11
C ILE A 31 -1.34 24.79 -2.64
N GLN A 32 -0.61 25.88 -2.33
CA GLN A 32 0.78 26.04 -2.77
C GLN A 32 1.76 25.17 -1.96
N ASP A 33 1.50 24.96 -0.66
CA ASP A 33 2.30 24.09 0.21
C ASP A 33 1.54 22.84 0.62
N HIS A 34 1.69 21.80 -0.21
CA HIS A 34 1.06 20.50 0.03
C HIS A 34 1.53 19.80 1.31
N ILE A 35 2.75 20.09 1.80
CA ILE A 35 3.24 19.52 3.06
C ILE A 35 2.48 20.16 4.22
N LEU A 36 2.35 21.49 4.20
CA LEU A 36 1.56 22.24 5.18
C LEU A 36 0.08 21.81 5.16
N LEU A 37 -0.52 21.65 3.98
CA LEU A 37 -1.88 21.12 3.85
C LEU A 37 -2.00 19.75 4.49
N ASN A 38 -1.04 18.84 4.21
CA ASN A 38 -1.06 17.51 4.79
C ASN A 38 -0.93 17.49 6.31
N GLN A 39 -0.07 18.35 6.87
CA GLN A 39 0.04 18.51 8.33
C GLN A 39 -1.31 18.93 8.91
N ASN A 40 -1.93 19.98 8.37
CA ASN A 40 -3.21 20.47 8.86
C ASN A 40 -4.34 19.44 8.72
N VAL A 41 -4.36 18.64 7.64
CA VAL A 41 -5.33 17.53 7.50
C VAL A 41 -5.11 16.45 8.56
N CYS A 42 -3.87 16.16 8.93
CA CYS A 42 -3.55 15.15 9.95
C CYS A 42 -3.88 15.64 11.36
N ASP A 43 -3.70 16.94 11.61
CA ASP A 43 -3.89 17.55 12.94
C ASP A 43 -5.36 17.87 13.24
N HIS A 44 -6.22 17.94 12.22
CA HIS A 44 -7.63 18.32 12.37
C HIS A 44 -8.59 17.18 12.02
N GLN A 45 -9.72 17.14 12.73
CA GLN A 45 -10.80 16.23 12.39
C GLN A 45 -11.52 16.73 11.12
N MET A 46 -11.19 16.12 9.98
CA MET A 46 -11.75 16.51 8.68
C MET A 46 -13.19 15.99 8.47
N PRO A 47 -14.15 16.84 8.06
CA PRO A 47 -15.52 16.45 7.80
C PRO A 47 -15.68 15.87 6.38
N TRP A 48 -14.97 14.79 6.10
CA TRP A 48 -14.85 14.19 4.77
C TRP A 48 -16.19 13.98 4.03
N ARG A 49 -17.28 13.67 4.76
CA ARG A 49 -18.62 13.51 4.17
C ARG A 49 -19.12 14.82 3.58
N GLN A 50 -19.02 15.91 4.33
CA GLN A 50 -19.44 17.25 3.90
C GLN A 50 -18.58 17.76 2.74
N LEU A 51 -17.27 17.50 2.80
CA LEU A 51 -16.36 17.88 1.71
C LEU A 51 -16.68 17.11 0.43
N SER A 52 -16.95 15.81 0.53
CA SER A 52 -17.30 14.99 -0.64
C SER A 52 -18.63 15.37 -1.28
N SER A 53 -19.62 15.84 -0.49
CA SER A 53 -20.90 16.29 -1.04
C SER A 53 -20.77 17.57 -1.86
N LYS A 54 -19.86 18.49 -1.47
CA LYS A 54 -19.55 19.69 -2.29
C LYS A 54 -19.00 19.33 -3.68
N LEU A 55 -18.35 18.18 -3.79
CA LEU A 55 -17.75 17.67 -5.02
C LEU A 55 -18.69 16.73 -5.80
N GLY A 56 -19.89 16.41 -5.28
CA GLY A 56 -20.80 15.45 -5.91
C GLY A 56 -20.27 14.01 -5.95
N ILE A 57 -19.32 13.65 -5.07
CA ILE A 57 -18.71 12.32 -5.02
C ILE A 57 -18.99 11.61 -3.70
N LYS A 58 -18.76 10.29 -3.67
CA LYS A 58 -18.91 9.52 -2.43
C LYS A 58 -17.76 9.87 -1.47
N HIS A 59 -18.08 9.99 -0.18
CA HIS A 59 -17.12 10.11 0.92
C HIS A 59 -15.86 9.24 0.75
N GLN A 60 -16.06 7.95 0.48
CA GLN A 60 -14.96 6.99 0.37
C GLN A 60 -14.03 7.28 -0.81
N GLN A 61 -14.53 7.93 -1.88
CA GLN A 61 -13.71 8.28 -3.04
C GLN A 61 -12.74 9.43 -2.71
N LEU A 62 -13.24 10.50 -2.05
CA LEU A 62 -12.39 11.62 -1.62
C LEU A 62 -11.37 11.16 -0.59
N TYR A 63 -11.82 10.42 0.43
CA TYR A 63 -10.98 9.91 1.51
C TYR A 63 -9.85 9.03 0.97
N ARG A 64 -10.18 8.04 0.13
CA ARG A 64 -9.16 7.16 -0.46
C ARG A 64 -8.23 7.91 -1.40
N TRP A 65 -8.76 8.81 -2.23
CA TRP A 65 -7.89 9.62 -3.06
C TRP A 65 -6.89 10.40 -2.20
N TYR A 66 -7.33 11.04 -1.12
CA TYR A 66 -6.47 11.84 -0.28
C TYR A 66 -5.36 10.98 0.37
N PHE A 67 -5.76 9.95 1.14
CA PHE A 67 -4.82 9.16 1.92
C PHE A 67 -4.01 8.15 1.09
N ASP A 68 -4.61 7.54 0.07
CA ASP A 68 -3.93 6.49 -0.71
C ASP A 68 -3.16 7.06 -1.91
N THR A 69 -3.56 8.22 -2.43
CA THR A 69 -2.97 8.81 -3.65
C THR A 69 -2.21 10.10 -3.34
N PHE A 70 -2.88 11.15 -2.87
CA PHE A 70 -2.27 12.46 -2.69
C PHE A 70 -1.18 12.43 -1.61
N GLN A 71 -1.53 12.03 -0.38
CA GLN A 71 -0.60 11.97 0.74
C GLN A 71 0.59 11.04 0.43
N ARG A 72 0.35 9.91 -0.25
CA ARG A 72 1.44 8.97 -0.57
C ARG A 72 2.49 9.59 -1.51
N ASN A 73 2.11 10.50 -2.39
CA ASN A 73 3.05 11.23 -3.24
C ASN A 73 3.89 12.23 -2.43
N LEU A 74 3.39 12.72 -1.31
CA LEU A 74 4.14 13.64 -0.42
C LEU A 74 5.14 12.90 0.47
N CYS A 75 4.77 11.69 0.90
CA CYS A 75 5.46 10.98 1.99
C CYS A 75 6.55 10.02 1.50
N GLY A 76 6.84 10.07 0.20
CA GLY A 76 7.91 9.33 -0.44
C GLY A 76 7.68 7.81 -0.51
N HIS A 77 8.77 7.07 -0.58
CA HIS A 77 8.78 5.63 -0.74
C HIS A 77 9.61 4.96 0.36
N ILE A 78 9.38 3.66 0.57
CA ILE A 78 10.28 2.84 1.39
C ILE A 78 11.65 2.80 0.68
N GLU A 79 12.72 2.97 1.44
CA GLU A 79 14.08 2.93 0.90
C GLU A 79 14.36 1.53 0.30
N PRO A 80 15.18 1.42 -0.76
CA PRO A 80 15.46 0.13 -1.37
C PRO A 80 16.03 -0.90 -0.38
N THR A 81 16.87 -0.47 0.56
CA THR A 81 17.45 -1.31 1.63
C THR A 81 16.38 -1.81 2.58
N ASP A 82 15.51 -0.94 3.08
CA ASP A 82 14.38 -1.30 3.94
C ASP A 82 13.35 -2.17 3.22
N MET A 83 13.20 -2.01 1.90
CA MET A 83 12.38 -2.88 1.08
C MET A 83 12.94 -4.30 1.01
N GLN A 84 14.27 -4.46 0.95
CA GLN A 84 14.92 -5.77 1.01
C GLN A 84 14.70 -6.43 2.38
N VAL A 85 14.84 -5.67 3.47
CA VAL A 85 14.53 -6.13 4.83
C VAL A 85 13.08 -6.60 4.92
N MET A 86 12.13 -5.76 4.49
CA MET A 86 10.71 -6.08 4.46
C MET A 86 10.44 -7.37 3.69
N ARG A 87 11.01 -7.51 2.49
CA ARG A 87 10.83 -8.70 1.66
C ARG A 87 11.41 -9.95 2.32
N HIS A 88 12.59 -9.85 2.90
CA HIS A 88 13.27 -10.97 3.57
C HIS A 88 12.45 -11.52 4.73
N TYR A 89 12.02 -10.66 5.66
CA TYR A 89 11.27 -11.10 6.83
C TYR A 89 9.86 -11.61 6.49
N ILE A 90 9.17 -10.99 5.53
CA ILE A 90 7.87 -11.50 5.07
C ILE A 90 8.04 -12.87 4.41
N GLN A 91 9.12 -13.08 3.64
CA GLN A 91 9.39 -14.36 3.01
C GLN A 91 9.64 -15.46 4.05
N ILE A 92 10.46 -15.20 5.07
CA ILE A 92 10.71 -16.14 6.17
C ILE A 92 9.39 -16.48 6.88
N ALA A 93 8.60 -15.47 7.23
CA ALA A 93 7.33 -15.68 7.90
C ALA A 93 6.36 -16.53 7.05
N LEU A 94 6.28 -16.29 5.74
CA LEU A 94 5.46 -17.11 4.85
C LEU A 94 5.97 -18.55 4.70
N GLN A 95 7.29 -18.75 4.70
CA GLN A 95 7.89 -20.09 4.63
C GLN A 95 7.65 -20.90 5.91
N ASN A 96 7.59 -20.23 7.06
CA ASN A 96 7.37 -20.84 8.36
C ASN A 96 5.89 -20.82 8.79
N ASP A 97 4.97 -20.52 7.87
CA ASP A 97 3.53 -20.33 8.12
C ASP A 97 3.20 -19.42 9.33
N SER A 98 4.07 -18.44 9.57
CA SER A 98 3.96 -17.50 10.68
C SER A 98 2.92 -16.41 10.38
N PRO A 99 2.15 -15.96 11.39
CA PRO A 99 1.10 -14.97 11.19
C PRO A 99 1.68 -13.59 10.83
N LEU A 100 1.21 -13.03 9.71
CA LEU A 100 1.51 -11.67 9.28
C LEU A 100 0.52 -10.65 9.88
N ASN A 101 0.40 -10.66 11.20
CA ASN A 101 -0.56 -9.85 11.99
C ASN A 101 -0.01 -8.43 12.29
N SER A 102 -0.67 -7.70 13.20
CA SER A 102 -0.23 -6.37 13.64
C SER A 102 1.10 -6.40 14.40
N GLU A 103 1.30 -7.40 15.26
CA GLU A 103 2.54 -7.58 16.03
C GLU A 103 3.74 -7.78 15.11
N PHE A 104 3.58 -8.59 14.06
CA PHE A 104 4.61 -8.77 13.03
C PHE A 104 4.91 -7.45 12.31
N GLN A 105 3.88 -6.68 11.96
CA GLN A 105 4.08 -5.36 11.33
C GLN A 105 4.83 -4.40 12.26
N ASP A 106 4.56 -4.43 13.57
CA ASP A 106 5.25 -3.57 14.54
C ASP A 106 6.68 -4.02 14.81
N LEU A 107 6.97 -5.32 14.78
CA LEU A 107 8.35 -5.83 14.75
C LEU A 107 9.06 -5.31 13.50
N LEU A 108 8.42 -5.46 12.34
CA LEU A 108 9.02 -5.08 11.07
C LEU A 108 9.34 -3.59 11.02
N LYS A 109 8.43 -2.72 11.49
CA LYS A 109 8.67 -1.28 11.59
C LYS A 109 9.90 -0.92 12.42
N ARG A 110 10.19 -1.69 13.49
CA ARG A 110 11.38 -1.47 14.35
C ARG A 110 12.68 -1.91 13.68
N LEU A 111 12.61 -2.80 12.69
CA LEU A 111 13.77 -3.30 11.95
C LEU A 111 14.16 -2.38 10.78
N LEU A 112 13.29 -1.44 10.40
CA LEU A 112 13.57 -0.51 9.31
C LEU A 112 14.46 0.63 9.80
N SER A 113 15.24 1.21 8.89
CA SER A 113 16.19 2.29 9.19
C SER A 113 15.54 3.56 9.74
N LYS A 114 14.24 3.78 9.45
CA LYS A 114 13.47 4.93 9.91
C LYS A 114 11.99 4.62 10.09
N GLN A 115 11.31 5.50 10.82
CA GLN A 115 9.86 5.46 10.93
C GLN A 115 9.22 5.97 9.64
N TYR A 116 8.49 5.08 8.95
CA TYR A 116 7.70 5.44 7.78
C TYR A 116 6.28 5.82 8.15
N GLN A 117 5.67 6.65 7.32
CA GLN A 117 4.25 6.91 7.43
C GLN A 117 3.42 5.65 7.24
N ARG A 118 2.34 5.54 8.01
CA ARG A 118 1.46 4.36 8.07
C ARG A 118 1.01 3.90 6.68
N ASN A 119 0.60 4.83 5.82
CA ASN A 119 0.05 4.50 4.50
C ASN A 119 1.14 3.97 3.55
N VAL A 120 2.32 4.58 3.56
CA VAL A 120 3.49 4.12 2.78
C VAL A 120 3.88 2.71 3.20
N PHE A 121 4.02 2.48 4.51
CA PHE A 121 4.35 1.16 5.06
C PHE A 121 3.29 0.11 4.72
N THR A 122 2.01 0.41 4.97
CA THR A 122 0.90 -0.55 4.76
C THR A 122 0.79 -0.98 3.31
N VAL A 123 0.95 -0.04 2.37
CA VAL A 123 0.93 -0.34 0.94
C VAL A 123 2.13 -1.21 0.53
N ALA A 124 3.33 -0.84 0.95
CA ALA A 124 4.54 -1.61 0.69
C ALA A 124 4.42 -3.04 1.23
N PHE A 125 4.02 -3.18 2.49
CA PHE A 125 3.83 -4.46 3.16
C PHE A 125 2.83 -5.36 2.41
N ASN A 126 1.65 -4.84 2.09
CA ASN A 126 0.61 -5.60 1.39
C ASN A 126 1.02 -5.99 -0.03
N ASN A 127 1.70 -5.10 -0.75
CA ASN A 127 2.22 -5.38 -2.07
C ASN A 127 3.28 -6.49 -2.03
N THR A 128 4.25 -6.40 -1.12
CA THR A 128 5.31 -7.39 -0.93
C THR A 128 4.72 -8.75 -0.55
N LYS A 129 3.82 -8.79 0.44
CA LYS A 129 3.09 -9.99 0.83
C LYS A 129 2.35 -10.64 -0.34
N ARG A 130 1.63 -9.85 -1.15
CA ARG A 130 0.89 -10.35 -2.32
C ARG A 130 1.83 -10.94 -3.38
N VAL A 131 2.93 -10.26 -3.69
CA VAL A 131 3.91 -10.72 -4.68
C VAL A 131 4.56 -12.03 -4.24
N LEU A 132 4.98 -12.12 -2.97
CA LEU A 132 5.62 -13.32 -2.43
C LEU A 132 4.65 -14.52 -2.39
N ARG A 133 3.40 -14.33 -1.95
CA ARG A 133 2.38 -15.38 -2.00
C ARG A 133 2.16 -15.91 -3.41
N LYS A 134 2.08 -15.02 -4.40
CA LYS A 134 1.95 -15.40 -5.81
C LYS A 134 3.17 -16.21 -6.28
N GLN A 135 4.38 -15.79 -5.93
CA GLN A 135 5.62 -16.49 -6.27
C GLN A 135 5.67 -17.91 -5.66
N MET A 136 5.24 -18.08 -4.41
CA MET A 136 5.19 -19.38 -3.75
C MET A 136 4.16 -20.31 -4.38
N LEU A 137 2.97 -19.81 -4.72
CA LEU A 137 1.95 -20.58 -5.45
C LEU A 137 2.46 -21.07 -6.81
N THR A 138 3.08 -20.18 -7.60
CA THR A 138 3.66 -20.56 -8.89
C THR A 138 4.81 -21.56 -8.74
N ARG A 139 5.60 -21.46 -7.66
CA ARG A 139 6.68 -22.43 -7.37
C ARG A 139 6.11 -23.79 -7.02
N SER A 140 5.07 -23.87 -6.18
CA SER A 140 4.40 -25.13 -5.84
C SER A 140 3.87 -25.82 -7.10
N GLN A 141 3.13 -25.09 -7.94
CA GLN A 141 2.58 -25.62 -9.19
C GLN A 141 3.65 -26.16 -10.15
N LYS A 142 4.84 -25.53 -10.17
CA LYS A 142 5.97 -26.03 -10.97
C LYS A 142 6.56 -27.32 -10.40
N ILE A 143 6.66 -27.41 -9.07
CA ILE A 143 7.15 -28.62 -8.38
C ILE A 143 6.19 -29.78 -8.63
N ASP A 144 4.88 -29.56 -8.50
CA ASP A 144 3.86 -30.58 -8.74
C ASP A 144 3.93 -31.12 -10.17
N LYS A 145 4.02 -30.24 -11.17
CA LYS A 145 4.20 -30.61 -12.58
C LYS A 145 5.49 -31.41 -12.84
N LEU A 146 6.58 -31.06 -12.16
CA LEU A 146 7.84 -31.80 -12.30
C LEU A 146 7.74 -33.19 -11.66
N ALA A 147 7.07 -33.30 -10.51
CA ALA A 147 6.80 -34.58 -9.85
C ALA A 147 5.96 -35.50 -10.74
N ASP A 148 4.90 -34.97 -11.37
CA ASP A 148 4.06 -35.73 -12.31
C ASP A 148 4.86 -36.26 -13.51
N VAL A 149 5.72 -35.42 -14.11
CA VAL A 149 6.60 -35.84 -15.23
C VAL A 149 7.59 -36.92 -14.80
N LEU A 150 8.17 -36.82 -13.61
CA LEU A 150 9.11 -37.82 -13.08
C LEU A 150 8.41 -39.14 -12.77
N LEU A 151 7.18 -39.09 -12.24
CA LEU A 151 6.36 -40.28 -12.02
C LEU A 151 6.03 -40.97 -13.35
N LEU A 152 5.55 -40.22 -14.35
CA LEU A 152 5.23 -40.76 -15.67
C LEU A 152 6.43 -41.44 -16.35
N LYS A 153 7.63 -40.84 -16.25
CA LYS A 153 8.88 -41.46 -16.76
C LYS A 153 9.19 -42.78 -16.05
N LYS A 154 9.16 -42.79 -14.71
CA LYS A 154 9.38 -44.03 -13.93
C LYS A 154 8.41 -45.15 -14.30
N PHE A 155 7.13 -44.83 -14.54
CA PHE A 155 6.14 -45.84 -14.93
C PHE A 155 6.32 -46.32 -16.38
N GLY A 156 6.72 -45.45 -17.31
CA GLY A 156 7.03 -45.83 -18.70
C GLY A 156 8.26 -46.74 -18.82
N ASP A 157 9.30 -46.46 -18.04
CA ASP A 157 10.53 -47.26 -18.02
C ASP A 157 10.31 -48.66 -17.42
N LEU A 158 9.36 -48.79 -16.48
CA LEU A 158 8.97 -50.08 -15.88
C LEU A 158 8.14 -50.98 -16.82
N GLN A 159 7.41 -50.40 -17.78
CA GLN A 159 6.64 -51.17 -18.76
C GLN A 159 7.47 -51.59 -19.98
N SER A 160 8.61 -50.95 -20.23
CA SER A 160 9.50 -51.24 -21.36
C SER A 160 10.53 -52.35 -21.10
N ASN A 161 10.57 -52.88 -19.87
CA ASN A 161 11.48 -53.94 -19.40
C ASN A 161 10.77 -55.30 -19.20
N LYS A 162 9.62 -55.52 -19.84
CA LYS A 162 8.93 -56.81 -19.95
C LYS A 162 8.83 -57.23 -21.40
#